data_AF-A0A246BA03-F1
#
_entry.id   AF-A0A246BA03-F1
#
_cell.length_a   1.000
_cell.length_b   1.000
_cell.length_c   1.000
_cell.angle_alpha   90.00
_cell.angle_beta   90.00
_cell.angle_gamma   90.00
#
_symmetry.space_group_name_H-M   'P 1'
#
loop_
_entity.id
_entity.type
_entity.pdbx_description
1 polymer ?
#
loop_
_entity_poly.entity_id
_entity_poly.type
_entity_poly.pdbx_seq_one_letter_code
_entity_poly.pdbx_strand_id
1 'polypeptide(L)'
;MFYLFFLLFIALCLGLVFSIFKKGRFRIAATIFRITVVIISISVFSYYFVTKSINQFRKDSLTVQLINTLPFPLDFYIVKVNNDKNSAEKYVTTRSGSIRTDYYRIEYLDMKNSDQFWVAGFMGRKNMVYFSQHAVPNKNEDQIIEIRNYINQSQKLSEIAQTQIEVLKSENMKTAIWFTLDLLLLFLNIILLLRRSK
;
A
#
# COMPACT_ATOMS: atom_id res chain seq x y z
N MET A 1 4.37 7.75 7.46
CA MET A 1 4.76 7.77 6.03
C MET A 1 4.34 9.04 5.32
N PHE A 2 3.12 9.54 5.54
CA PHE A 2 2.64 10.83 5.01
C PHE A 2 3.64 11.99 5.19
N TYR A 3 4.14 12.19 6.41
CA TYR A 3 5.07 13.29 6.71
C TYR A 3 6.38 13.24 5.92
N LEU A 4 6.87 12.04 5.59
CA LEU A 4 8.12 11.88 4.85
C LEU A 4 7.96 12.36 3.41
N PHE A 5 6.93 11.87 2.71
CA PHE A 5 6.62 12.32 1.35
C PHE A 5 6.23 13.80 1.33
N PHE A 6 5.49 14.28 2.33
CA PHE A 6 5.16 15.70 2.43
C PHE A 6 6.40 16.61 2.61
N LEU A 7 7.38 16.21 3.41
CA LEU A 7 8.63 16.96 3.54
C LEU A 7 9.47 16.91 2.26
N LEU A 8 9.48 15.74 1.59
CA LEU A 8 10.18 15.54 0.33
C LEU A 8 9.55 16.41 -0.78
N PHE A 9 8.23 16.52 -0.81
CA PHE A 9 7.48 17.44 -1.66
C PHE A 9 7.93 18.90 -1.50
N ILE A 10 8.00 19.38 -0.26
CA ILE A 10 8.44 20.75 0.03
C ILE A 10 9.89 20.97 -0.45
N ALA A 11 10.78 20.01 -0.17
CA ALA A 11 12.17 20.09 -0.61
C ALA A 11 12.31 20.12 -2.14
N LEU A 12 11.53 19.30 -2.86
CA LEU A 12 11.51 19.27 -4.32
C LEU A 12 10.92 20.55 -4.93
N CYS A 13 9.90 21.14 -4.29
CA CYS A 13 9.35 22.43 -4.68
C CYS A 13 10.38 23.55 -4.51
N LEU A 14 11.08 23.61 -3.37
CA LEU A 14 12.18 24.54 -3.16
C LEU A 14 13.31 24.34 -4.18
N GLY A 15 13.60 23.07 -4.53
CA GLY A 15 14.54 22.73 -5.60
C GLY A 15 14.16 23.33 -6.95
N LEU A 16 12.87 23.38 -7.28
CA LEU A 16 12.38 24.04 -8.50
C LEU A 16 12.49 25.55 -8.42
N VAL A 17 12.13 26.17 -7.30
CA VAL A 17 12.28 27.62 -7.12
C VAL A 17 13.75 28.02 -7.28
N PHE A 18 14.66 27.23 -6.73
CA PHE A 18 16.09 27.48 -6.87
C PHE A 18 16.62 27.32 -8.31
N SER A 19 15.87 26.69 -9.22
CA SER A 19 16.25 26.61 -10.64
C SER A 19 16.22 27.96 -11.36
N ILE A 20 15.53 28.97 -10.80
CA ILE A 20 15.40 30.31 -11.38
C ILE A 20 16.71 31.12 -11.23
N PHE A 21 17.51 30.85 -10.20
CA PHE A 21 18.74 31.60 -9.90
C PHE A 21 19.90 31.20 -10.83
N LYS A 22 19.93 31.77 -12.04
CA LYS A 22 20.89 31.43 -13.10
C LYS A 22 22.19 32.24 -13.09
N LYS A 23 22.32 33.28 -12.26
CA LYS A 23 23.49 34.20 -12.24
C LYS A 23 23.93 34.56 -10.82
N GLY A 24 25.24 34.74 -10.60
CA GLY A 24 25.83 35.21 -9.34
C GLY A 24 26.35 34.12 -8.38
N ARG A 25 26.88 34.51 -7.21
CA ARG A 25 27.40 33.61 -6.16
C ARG A 25 26.35 32.62 -5.65
N PHE A 26 25.08 33.01 -5.65
CA PHE A 26 23.95 32.17 -5.24
C PHE A 26 23.67 31.01 -6.21
N ARG A 27 24.17 31.04 -7.45
CA ARG A 27 23.99 29.96 -8.43
C ARG A 27 24.62 28.65 -7.96
N ILE A 28 25.83 28.72 -7.38
CA ILE A 28 26.58 27.53 -6.95
C ILE A 28 25.85 26.87 -5.78
N ALA A 29 25.47 27.64 -4.75
CA ALA A 29 24.72 27.15 -3.60
C ALA A 29 23.37 26.53 -4.01
N ALA A 30 22.61 27.22 -4.89
CA ALA A 30 21.35 26.71 -5.44
C ALA A 30 21.53 25.40 -6.22
N THR A 31 22.62 25.27 -6.98
CA THR A 31 22.90 24.05 -7.75
C THR A 31 23.26 22.87 -6.83
N ILE A 32 24.11 23.09 -5.82
CA ILE A 32 24.48 22.07 -4.83
C ILE A 32 23.24 21.59 -4.09
N PHE A 33 22.40 22.51 -3.59
CA PHE A 33 21.16 22.15 -2.91
C PHE A 33 20.27 21.26 -3.76
N ARG A 34 20.06 21.62 -5.04
CA ARG A 34 19.22 20.85 -5.96
C ARG A 34 19.76 19.44 -6.20
N ILE A 35 21.08 19.30 -6.38
CA ILE A 35 21.72 17.98 -6.54
C ILE A 35 21.49 17.13 -5.29
N THR A 36 21.70 17.70 -4.10
CA THR A 36 21.48 17.01 -2.82
C THR A 36 20.03 16.53 -2.69
N VAL A 37 19.05 17.40 -2.97
CA VAL A 37 17.62 17.04 -2.89
C VAL A 37 17.29 15.91 -3.86
N VAL A 38 17.82 15.93 -5.08
CA VAL A 38 17.59 14.87 -6.08
C VAL A 38 18.18 13.54 -5.61
N ILE A 39 19.42 13.53 -5.11
CA ILE A 39 20.08 12.31 -4.62
C ILE A 39 19.31 11.71 -3.44
N ILE A 40 18.90 12.54 -2.47
CA ILE A 40 18.09 12.10 -1.33
C ILE A 40 16.76 11.52 -1.82
N SER A 41 16.08 12.21 -2.75
CA SER A 41 14.79 11.76 -3.26
C SER A 41 14.89 10.40 -3.96
N ILE A 42 15.89 10.23 -4.84
CA ILE A 42 16.14 8.94 -5.54
C ILE A 42 16.40 7.83 -4.53
N SER A 43 17.19 8.11 -3.48
CA SER A 43 17.52 7.14 -2.44
C SER A 43 16.28 6.70 -1.66
N VAL A 44 15.44 7.65 -1.25
CA VAL A 44 14.16 7.39 -0.56
C VAL A 44 13.23 6.54 -1.43
N PHE A 45 13.05 6.92 -2.70
CA PHE A 45 12.19 6.18 -3.63
C PHE A 45 12.71 4.77 -3.88
N SER A 46 14.02 4.61 -4.06
CA SER A 46 14.64 3.30 -4.29
C SER A 46 14.48 2.39 -3.07
N TYR A 47 14.74 2.90 -1.87
CA TYR A 47 14.51 2.16 -0.63
C TYR A 47 13.06 1.72 -0.49
N TYR A 48 12.11 2.61 -0.78
CA TYR A 48 10.68 2.29 -0.70
C TYR A 48 10.26 1.24 -1.74
N PHE A 49 10.74 1.37 -2.97
CA PHE A 49 10.46 0.43 -4.05
C PHE A 49 10.95 -0.98 -3.70
N VAL A 50 12.18 -1.09 -3.20
CA VAL A 50 12.78 -2.37 -2.78
C VAL A 50 12.01 -2.99 -1.61
N THR A 51 11.77 -2.21 -0.55
CA THR A 51 11.06 -2.72 0.64
C THR A 51 9.62 -3.14 0.33
N LYS A 52 8.90 -2.44 -0.55
CA LYS A 52 7.56 -2.86 -0.96
C LYS A 52 7.55 -4.05 -1.91
N SER A 53 8.58 -4.24 -2.73
CA SER A 53 8.64 -5.34 -3.69
C SER A 53 9.06 -6.67 -3.07
N ILE A 54 9.97 -6.65 -2.08
CA ILE A 54 10.54 -7.89 -1.50
C ILE A 54 9.64 -8.50 -0.41
N ASN A 55 8.81 -7.71 0.25
CA ASN A 55 8.01 -8.15 1.41
C ASN A 55 6.88 -9.17 1.10
N GLN A 56 6.70 -9.61 -0.15
CA GLN A 56 5.67 -10.58 -0.53
C GLN A 56 6.02 -12.04 -0.17
N PHE A 57 7.30 -12.39 0.03
CA PHE A 57 7.70 -13.76 0.36
C PHE A 57 8.20 -13.86 1.80
N ARG A 58 7.34 -14.30 2.73
CA ARG A 58 7.72 -14.51 4.14
C ARG A 58 7.82 -16.00 4.45
N LYS A 59 9.00 -16.41 4.95
CA LYS A 59 9.35 -17.81 5.27
C LYS A 59 8.50 -18.46 6.37
N ASP A 60 7.88 -17.66 7.24
CA ASP A 60 7.01 -18.12 8.34
C ASP A 60 5.59 -17.50 8.22
N SER A 61 4.96 -17.66 7.06
CA SER A 61 3.62 -17.12 6.82
C SER A 61 2.62 -18.23 6.49
N LEU A 62 1.41 -18.05 6.96
CA LEU A 62 0.26 -18.87 6.59
C LEU A 62 -0.10 -18.54 5.14
N THR A 63 -0.12 -19.55 4.27
CA THR A 63 -0.59 -19.38 2.89
C THR A 63 -2.12 -19.44 2.87
N VAL A 64 -2.74 -18.39 2.34
CA VAL A 64 -4.18 -18.35 2.11
C VAL A 64 -4.45 -18.26 0.61
N GLN A 65 -5.03 -19.30 0.05
CA GLN A 65 -5.48 -19.34 -1.34
C GLN A 65 -6.94 -18.92 -1.41
N LEU A 66 -7.20 -17.74 -1.97
CA LEU A 66 -8.54 -17.24 -2.24
C LEU A 66 -8.95 -17.62 -3.66
N ILE A 67 -10.02 -18.42 -3.81
CA ILE A 67 -10.58 -18.84 -5.10
C ILE A 67 -11.94 -18.17 -5.28
N ASN A 68 -12.11 -17.40 -6.36
CA ASN A 68 -13.37 -16.76 -6.67
C ASN A 68 -14.16 -17.60 -7.67
N THR A 69 -15.24 -18.27 -7.25
CA THR A 69 -16.12 -19.02 -8.16
C THR A 69 -17.41 -18.28 -8.46
N LEU A 70 -17.50 -16.99 -8.10
CA LEU A 70 -18.67 -16.16 -8.40
C LEU A 70 -18.63 -15.65 -9.85
N PRO A 71 -19.79 -15.38 -10.47
CA PRO A 71 -19.88 -15.02 -11.89
C PRO A 71 -19.24 -13.67 -12.25
N PHE A 72 -18.86 -12.85 -11.27
CA PHE A 72 -18.23 -11.55 -11.48
C PHE A 72 -16.90 -11.44 -10.74
N PRO A 73 -15.94 -10.65 -11.28
CA PRO A 73 -14.70 -10.38 -10.58
C PRO A 73 -14.97 -9.55 -9.32
N LEU A 74 -14.43 -9.97 -8.19
CA LEU A 74 -14.54 -9.27 -6.92
C LEU A 74 -13.17 -8.78 -6.46
N ASP A 75 -13.14 -7.63 -5.79
CA ASP A 75 -11.94 -7.09 -5.15
C ASP A 75 -11.89 -7.57 -3.70
N PHE A 76 -10.94 -8.46 -3.42
CA PHE A 76 -10.82 -9.11 -2.11
C PHE A 76 -9.82 -8.39 -1.21
N TYR A 77 -10.15 -8.38 0.07
CA TYR A 77 -9.36 -7.83 1.16
C TYR A 77 -9.31 -8.87 2.28
N ILE A 78 -8.15 -8.97 2.92
CA ILE A 78 -7.95 -9.78 4.11
C ILE A 78 -7.71 -8.85 5.30
N VAL A 79 -8.46 -9.06 6.38
CA VAL A 79 -8.27 -8.35 7.65
C VAL A 79 -7.76 -9.34 8.68
N LYS A 80 -6.50 -9.21 9.08
CA LYS A 80 -5.90 -10.00 10.16
C LYS A 80 -6.24 -9.37 11.51
N VAL A 81 -6.64 -10.18 12.49
CA VAL A 81 -6.97 -9.70 13.83
C VAL A 81 -5.89 -10.11 14.82
N ASN A 82 -5.16 -9.15 15.37
CA ASN A 82 -4.13 -9.42 16.37
C ASN A 82 -4.75 -9.61 17.76
N ASN A 83 -4.17 -10.53 18.55
CA ASN A 83 -4.67 -10.87 19.88
C ASN A 83 -4.24 -9.88 20.97
N ASP A 84 -3.15 -9.14 20.74
CA ASP A 84 -2.63 -8.18 21.71
C ASP A 84 -3.52 -6.94 21.81
N LYS A 85 -4.03 -6.66 23.01
CA LYS A 85 -4.86 -5.47 23.29
C LYS A 85 -4.09 -4.15 23.19
N ASN A 86 -2.76 -4.19 23.26
CA ASN A 86 -1.87 -3.01 23.27
C ASN A 86 -1.14 -2.75 21.95
N SER A 87 -1.38 -3.53 20.88
CA SER A 87 -0.80 -3.19 19.58
C SER A 87 -1.61 -2.06 18.94
N ALA A 88 -0.91 -1.02 18.48
CA ALA A 88 -1.50 0.09 17.72
C ALA A 88 -2.25 -0.36 16.44
N GLU A 89 -2.07 -1.62 16.03
CA GLU A 89 -2.67 -2.24 14.86
C GLU A 89 -3.45 -3.51 15.26
N LYS A 90 -4.55 -3.36 16.00
CA LYS A 90 -5.46 -4.48 16.32
C LYS A 90 -5.98 -5.19 15.06
N TYR A 91 -6.19 -4.43 13.99
CA TYR A 91 -6.61 -4.92 12.68
C TYR A 91 -5.57 -4.54 11.64
N VAL A 92 -5.00 -5.55 10.97
CA VAL A 92 -4.07 -5.33 9.86
C VAL A 92 -4.79 -5.71 8.58
N THR A 93 -5.05 -4.72 7.73
CA THR A 93 -5.80 -4.92 6.48
C THR A 93 -4.84 -4.98 5.31
N THR A 94 -4.98 -6.01 4.48
CA THR A 94 -4.22 -6.21 3.24
C THR A 94 -5.19 -6.37 2.08
N ARG A 95 -4.89 -5.73 0.95
CA ARG A 95 -5.65 -5.91 -0.28
C ARG A 95 -5.08 -7.09 -1.05
N SER A 96 -5.85 -8.16 -1.16
CA SER A 96 -5.51 -9.27 -2.05
C SER A 96 -5.66 -8.86 -3.50
N GLY A 97 -6.69 -8.07 -3.82
CA GLY A 97 -6.92 -7.47 -5.13
C GLY A 97 -8.08 -8.12 -5.89
N SER A 98 -8.24 -7.73 -7.15
CA SER A 98 -9.35 -8.21 -7.98
C SER A 98 -9.07 -9.60 -8.53
N ILE A 99 -9.89 -10.58 -8.12
CA ILE A 99 -9.81 -11.97 -8.56
C ILE A 99 -10.97 -12.23 -9.53
N ARG A 100 -10.64 -12.69 -10.73
CA ARG A 100 -11.62 -13.04 -11.77
C ARG A 100 -12.32 -14.36 -11.42
N THR A 101 -13.47 -14.59 -12.03
CA THR A 101 -14.21 -15.86 -11.93
C THR A 101 -13.33 -17.03 -12.32
N ASP A 102 -13.32 -18.06 -11.48
CA ASP A 102 -12.54 -19.30 -11.57
C ASP A 102 -11.01 -19.11 -11.52
N TYR A 103 -10.56 -17.95 -11.04
CA TYR A 103 -9.16 -17.70 -10.73
C TYR A 103 -8.94 -17.67 -9.22
N TYR A 104 -7.68 -17.87 -8.84
CA TYR A 104 -7.25 -17.78 -7.46
C TYR A 104 -6.10 -16.79 -7.28
N ARG A 105 -5.94 -16.33 -6.05
CA ARG A 105 -4.77 -15.58 -5.60
C ARG A 105 -4.29 -16.14 -4.28
N ILE A 106 -2.97 -16.22 -4.15
CA ILE A 106 -2.31 -16.68 -2.93
C ILE A 106 -1.83 -15.44 -2.17
N GLU A 107 -2.17 -15.39 -0.89
CA GLU A 107 -1.71 -14.37 0.04
C GLU A 107 -0.92 -15.01 1.17
N TYR A 108 0.13 -14.31 1.61
CA TYR A 108 1.02 -14.77 2.67
C TYR A 108 0.77 -13.95 3.93
N LEU A 109 0.15 -14.57 4.94
CA LEU A 109 -0.24 -13.91 6.19
C LEU A 109 0.72 -14.24 7.32
N ASP A 110 1.30 -13.21 7.94
CA ASP A 110 2.05 -13.38 9.18
C ASP A 110 1.10 -13.52 10.37
N MET A 111 0.91 -14.76 10.84
CA MET A 111 -0.02 -15.11 11.93
C MET A 111 0.67 -15.27 13.30
N LYS A 112 1.90 -14.77 13.48
CA LYS A 112 2.63 -14.92 14.76
C LYS A 112 1.81 -14.45 15.98
N ASN A 113 1.13 -13.30 15.85
CA ASN A 113 0.34 -12.69 16.93
C ASN A 113 -1.18 -12.69 16.66
N SER A 114 -1.65 -13.57 15.78
CA SER A 114 -3.04 -13.63 15.33
C SER A 114 -3.50 -15.07 15.21
N ASP A 115 -4.74 -15.34 15.61
CA ASP A 115 -5.37 -16.67 15.47
C ASP A 115 -6.59 -16.65 14.56
N GLN A 116 -6.86 -15.51 13.90
CA GLN A 116 -7.98 -15.38 12.97
C GLN A 116 -7.75 -14.28 11.95
N PHE A 117 -8.35 -14.47 10.78
CA PHE A 117 -8.45 -13.44 9.75
C PHE A 117 -9.84 -13.44 9.13
N TRP A 118 -10.19 -12.33 8.50
CA TRP A 118 -11.46 -12.14 7.82
C TRP A 118 -11.20 -11.90 6.34
N VAL A 119 -12.11 -12.40 5.50
CA VAL A 119 -12.09 -12.17 4.07
C VAL A 119 -13.30 -11.34 3.71
N ALA A 120 -13.07 -10.21 3.04
CA ALA A 120 -14.12 -9.34 2.54
C ALA A 120 -14.01 -9.20 1.03
N GLY A 121 -15.11 -9.42 0.31
CA GLY A 121 -15.20 -9.29 -1.15
C GLY A 121 -16.10 -8.12 -1.54
N PHE A 122 -15.57 -7.24 -2.39
CA PHE A 122 -16.30 -6.07 -2.89
C PHE A 122 -16.67 -6.23 -4.36
N MET A 123 -17.92 -5.91 -4.67
CA MET A 123 -18.40 -5.70 -6.02
C MET A 123 -18.38 -4.19 -6.31
N GLY A 124 -17.41 -3.75 -7.11
CA GLY A 124 -17.17 -2.33 -7.34
C GLY A 124 -16.51 -1.62 -6.15
N ARG A 125 -16.74 -0.31 -5.98
CA ARG A 125 -15.97 0.51 -5.03
C ARG A 125 -16.44 0.43 -3.57
N LYS A 126 -17.75 0.30 -3.34
CA LYS A 126 -18.37 0.46 -2.01
C LYS A 126 -19.21 -0.73 -1.55
N ASN A 127 -19.65 -1.61 -2.44
CA ASN A 127 -20.60 -2.67 -2.09
C ASN A 127 -19.83 -3.93 -1.67
N MET A 128 -19.75 -4.17 -0.37
CA MET A 128 -19.27 -5.45 0.16
C MET A 128 -20.37 -6.49 -0.03
N VAL A 129 -20.07 -7.55 -0.76
CA VAL A 129 -21.01 -8.61 -1.12
C VAL A 129 -20.65 -9.96 -0.49
N TYR A 130 -19.44 -10.04 0.07
CA TYR A 130 -18.94 -11.23 0.74
C TYR A 130 -18.18 -10.84 2.00
N PHE A 131 -18.44 -11.55 3.09
CA PHE A 131 -17.71 -11.47 4.34
C PHE A 131 -17.72 -12.84 5.05
N SER A 132 -16.53 -13.33 5.39
CA SER A 132 -16.33 -14.55 6.18
C SER A 132 -15.22 -14.38 7.21
N GLN A 133 -15.38 -15.05 8.35
CA GLN A 133 -14.40 -15.13 9.43
C GLN A 133 -13.76 -16.52 9.44
N HIS A 134 -12.43 -16.57 9.48
CA HIS A 134 -11.65 -17.80 9.50
C HIS A 134 -10.77 -17.84 10.75
N ALA A 135 -10.96 -18.87 11.57
CA ALA A 135 -10.06 -19.19 12.66
C ALA A 135 -8.87 -20.01 12.14
N VAL A 136 -7.70 -19.81 12.73
CA VAL A 136 -6.46 -20.49 12.37
C VAL A 136 -5.96 -21.27 13.58
N PRO A 137 -6.52 -22.48 13.83
CA PRO A 137 -6.11 -23.31 14.96
C PRO A 137 -4.69 -23.86 14.76
N ASN A 138 -4.31 -24.20 13.52
CA ASN A 138 -2.97 -24.62 13.14
C ASN A 138 -2.36 -23.61 12.16
N LYS A 139 -1.23 -23.01 12.53
CA LYS A 139 -0.54 -21.99 11.73
C LYS A 139 0.38 -22.59 10.65
N ASN A 140 0.58 -23.90 10.69
CA ASN A 140 1.42 -24.63 9.74
C ASN A 140 0.63 -25.25 8.57
N GLU A 141 -0.70 -25.08 8.54
CA GLU A 141 -1.58 -25.62 7.50
C GLU A 141 -2.03 -24.52 6.56
N ASP A 142 -1.80 -24.70 5.26
CA ASP A 142 -2.31 -23.79 4.24
C ASP A 142 -3.85 -23.78 4.23
N GLN A 143 -4.44 -22.60 4.05
CA GLN A 143 -5.89 -22.45 3.98
C GLN A 143 -6.34 -22.16 2.56
N ILE A 144 -7.29 -22.97 2.08
CA ILE A 144 -7.97 -22.75 0.80
C ILE A 144 -9.38 -22.24 1.10
N ILE A 145 -9.71 -21.06 0.59
CA ILE A 145 -11.01 -20.42 0.75
C ILE A 145 -11.64 -20.27 -0.62
N GLU A 146 -12.72 -21.01 -0.83
CA GLU A 146 -13.50 -20.96 -2.06
C GLU A 146 -14.77 -20.13 -1.83
N ILE A 147 -14.85 -19.00 -2.50
CA ILE A 147 -16.00 -18.10 -2.43
C ILE A 147 -17.04 -18.55 -3.46
N ARG A 148 -18.00 -19.34 -2.99
CA ARG A 148 -19.09 -19.89 -3.83
C ARG A 148 -20.35 -19.03 -3.89
N ASN A 149 -20.62 -18.25 -2.84
CA ASN A 149 -21.87 -17.52 -2.68
C ASN A 149 -21.63 -16.13 -2.10
N TYR A 150 -22.57 -15.22 -2.33
CA TYR A 150 -22.63 -13.93 -1.63
C TYR A 150 -23.15 -14.15 -0.21
N ILE A 151 -22.25 -14.12 0.77
CA ILE A 151 -22.58 -14.38 2.18
C ILE A 151 -21.99 -13.26 3.02
N ASN A 152 -22.76 -12.76 3.99
CA ASN A 152 -22.24 -11.98 5.09
C ASN A 152 -22.44 -12.75 6.39
N GLN A 153 -21.39 -13.40 6.87
CA GLN A 153 -21.47 -14.27 8.05
C GLN A 153 -21.82 -13.52 9.34
N SER A 154 -21.43 -12.24 9.46
CA SER A 154 -21.70 -11.43 10.64
C SER A 154 -21.73 -9.95 10.29
N GLN A 155 -22.91 -9.34 10.39
CA GLN A 155 -23.10 -7.92 10.09
C GLN A 155 -22.16 -7.04 10.92
N LYS A 156 -22.08 -7.28 12.23
CA LYS A 156 -21.22 -6.52 13.16
C LYS A 156 -19.74 -6.57 12.78
N LEU A 157 -19.21 -7.75 12.46
CA LEU A 157 -17.80 -7.89 12.08
C LEU A 157 -17.53 -7.33 10.68
N SER A 158 -18.50 -7.48 9.79
CA SER A 158 -18.42 -6.94 8.43
C SER A 158 -18.34 -5.42 8.41
N GLU A 159 -19.07 -4.72 9.29
CA GLU A 159 -19.01 -3.26 9.43
C GLU A 159 -17.64 -2.79 9.94
N ILE A 160 -17.06 -3.52 10.89
CA ILE A 160 -15.70 -3.26 11.37
C ILE A 160 -14.70 -3.46 10.23
N ALA A 161 -14.80 -4.57 9.51
CA ALA A 161 -13.92 -4.86 8.37
C ALA A 161 -14.03 -3.79 7.28
N GLN A 162 -15.26 -3.38 6.94
CA GLN A 162 -15.51 -2.33 5.96
C GLN A 162 -14.87 -1.01 6.37
N THR A 163 -14.98 -0.63 7.65
CA THR A 163 -14.34 0.59 8.17
C THR A 163 -12.82 0.53 8.02
N GLN A 164 -12.20 -0.59 8.39
CA GLN A 164 -10.74 -0.76 8.27
C GLN A 164 -10.27 -0.73 6.81
N ILE A 165 -11.05 -1.34 5.91
CA ILE A 165 -10.77 -1.33 4.47
C ILE A 165 -10.92 0.07 3.88
N GLU A 166 -11.89 0.86 4.33
CA GLU A 166 -12.06 2.24 3.88
C GLU A 166 -10.91 3.14 4.36
N VAL A 167 -10.45 2.97 5.61
CA VAL A 167 -9.24 3.64 6.12
C VAL A 167 -8.04 3.28 5.24
N LEU A 168 -7.80 1.99 4.99
CA LEU A 168 -6.70 1.54 4.12
C LEU A 168 -6.79 2.14 2.71
N LYS A 169 -7.98 2.15 2.09
CA LYS A 169 -8.19 2.75 0.77
C LYS A 169 -7.87 4.25 0.78
N SER A 170 -8.32 4.98 1.79
CA SER A 170 -8.07 6.42 1.96
C SER A 170 -6.58 6.72 2.15
N GLU A 171 -5.90 5.96 3.00
CA GLU A 171 -4.47 6.12 3.26
C GLU A 171 -3.62 5.80 2.02
N ASN A 172 -3.94 4.71 1.32
CA ASN A 172 -3.29 4.36 0.07
C ASN A 172 -3.51 5.43 -1.01
N MET A 173 -4.73 5.97 -1.12
CA MET A 173 -5.03 7.05 -2.07
C MET A 173 -4.24 8.32 -1.75
N LYS A 174 -4.23 8.75 -0.49
CA LYS A 174 -3.43 9.91 -0.04
C LYS A 174 -1.94 9.69 -0.35
N THR A 175 -1.41 8.52 0.00
CA THR A 175 0.00 8.18 -0.23
C THR A 175 0.34 8.15 -1.71
N ALA A 176 -0.53 7.59 -2.56
CA ALA A 176 -0.34 7.55 -4.01
C ALA A 176 -0.32 8.95 -4.63
N ILE A 177 -1.18 9.88 -4.18
CA ILE A 177 -1.18 11.27 -4.64
C ILE A 177 0.18 11.93 -4.35
N TRP A 178 0.68 11.84 -3.12
CA TRP A 178 1.98 12.43 -2.78
C TRP A 178 3.13 11.76 -3.53
N PHE A 179 3.13 10.43 -3.61
CA PHE A 179 4.15 9.67 -4.31
C PHE A 179 4.24 10.07 -5.80
N THR A 180 3.11 10.19 -6.48
CA THR A 180 3.05 10.59 -7.90
C THR A 180 3.49 12.04 -8.11
N LEU A 181 3.06 12.95 -7.23
CA LEU A 181 3.42 14.36 -7.27
C LEU A 181 4.94 14.55 -7.06
N ASP A 182 5.51 13.87 -6.08
CA ASP A 182 6.95 13.90 -5.79
C ASP A 182 7.78 13.32 -6.94
N LEU A 183 7.32 12.21 -7.54
CA LEU A 183 8.02 11.61 -8.67
C LEU A 183 8.01 12.53 -9.90
N LEU A 184 6.90 13.25 -10.13
CA LEU A 184 6.80 14.28 -11.16
C LEU A 184 7.77 15.45 -10.89
N LEU A 185 7.83 15.96 -9.66
CA LEU A 185 8.74 17.05 -9.29
C LEU A 185 10.21 16.61 -9.35
N LEU A 186 10.50 15.37 -8.98
CA LEU A 186 11.84 14.78 -9.09
C LEU A 186 12.26 14.74 -10.56
N PHE A 187 11.40 14.22 -11.44
CA PHE A 187 11.63 14.19 -12.88
C PHE A 187 11.90 15.60 -13.44
N LEU A 188 11.09 16.58 -13.06
CA LEU A 188 11.28 17.97 -13.50
C LEU A 188 12.61 18.56 -13.00
N ASN A 189 12.98 18.30 -11.74
CA ASN A 189 14.26 18.75 -11.18
C ASN A 189 15.45 18.12 -11.92
N ILE A 190 15.38 16.83 -12.24
CA ILE A 190 16.41 16.11 -13.02
C ILE A 190 16.55 16.74 -14.41
N ILE A 191 15.45 16.91 -15.15
CA ILE A 191 15.48 17.52 -16.49
C ILE A 191 16.08 18.93 -16.44
N LEU A 192 15.67 19.75 -15.48
CA LEU A 192 16.17 21.11 -15.35
C LEU A 192 17.65 21.19 -14.92
N LEU A 193 18.19 20.15 -14.27
CA LEU A 193 19.63 20.04 -13.99
C LEU A 193 20.41 19.61 -15.22
N LEU A 194 19.88 18.66 -16.00
CA LEU A 194 20.52 18.09 -17.19
C LEU A 194 20.41 18.99 -18.42
N ARG A 195 19.40 19.88 -18.48
CA ARG A 195 19.21 20.80 -19.59
C ARG A 195 20.38 21.78 -19.65
N ARG A 196 21.29 21.58 -20.62
CA ARG A 196 22.34 22.55 -20.96
C ARG A 196 21.67 23.89 -21.27
N SER A 197 22.15 24.97 -20.65
CA SER A 197 21.85 26.32 -21.13
C SER A 197 22.41 26.41 -22.55
N LYS A 198 21.54 26.61 -23.54
CA LYS A 198 21.98 27.31 -24.74
C LYS A 198 22.47 28.70 -24.34
#